data_AF-A0A179DM30-F1
#
_entry.id   AF-A0A179DM30-F1
#
_cell.length_a   1.000
_cell.length_b   1.000
_cell.length_c   1.000
_cell.angle_alpha   90.00
_cell.angle_beta   90.00
_cell.angle_gamma   90.00
#
_symmetry.space_group_name_H-M   'P 1'
#
loop_
_entity.id
_entity.type
_entity.pdbx_description
1 polymer ?
#
loop_
_entity_poly.entity_id
_entity_poly.type
_entity_poly.pdbx_seq_one_letter_code
_entity_poly.pdbx_strand_id
1 'polypeptide(L)'
;MSFKTIVIIVLAVLITVIFMQNTDQVMFTLLWKEIYVSKLIMMLIVTVFGFIIGVIVARPKRKNKEVVLETNTSNGNINSADDDYVDMKKKNDLSDEDRDYIN
;
A
#
# COMPACT_ATOMS: atom_id res chain seq x y z
N MET A 1 -10.85 36.36 21.13
CA MET A 1 -10.16 35.20 20.49
C MET A 1 -9.78 34.21 21.58
N SER A 2 -9.88 32.91 21.30
CA SER A 2 -9.42 31.89 22.25
C SER A 2 -7.89 31.87 22.29
N PHE A 3 -7.30 31.50 23.43
CA PHE A 3 -5.84 31.31 23.56
C PHE A 3 -5.28 30.39 22.46
N LYS A 4 -6.03 29.34 22.11
CA LYS A 4 -5.69 28.41 21.03
C LYS A 4 -5.55 29.12 19.67
N THR A 5 -6.42 30.09 19.39
CA THR A 5 -6.38 30.87 18.15
C THR A 5 -5.12 31.73 18.07
N ILE A 6 -4.79 32.44 19.15
CA ILE A 6 -3.55 33.24 19.22
C ILE A 6 -2.31 32.36 19.05
N VAL A 7 -2.27 31.21 19.71
CA VAL A 7 -1.14 30.26 19.57
C VAL A 7 -1.00 29.79 18.13
N ILE A 8 -2.09 29.40 17.46
CA ILE A 8 -2.05 28.95 16.06
C ILE A 8 -1.55 30.07 15.14
N ILE A 9 -1.99 31.32 15.35
CA ILE A 9 -1.54 32.47 14.55
C ILE A 9 -0.05 32.72 14.74
N VAL A 10 0.43 32.75 15.99
CA VAL A 10 1.86 32.94 16.29
C VAL A 10 2.70 31.82 15.66
N LEU A 11 2.24 30.58 15.76
CA LEU A 11 2.92 29.43 15.16
C LEU A 11 2.97 29.55 13.63
N ALA A 12 1.86 29.95 13.00
CA ALA A 12 1.79 30.14 11.55
C ALA A 12 2.76 31.24 11.07
N VAL A 13 2.83 32.37 11.79
CA VAL A 13 3.78 33.45 11.49
C VAL A 13 5.23 32.94 11.62
N LEU A 14 5.55 32.23 12.70
CA LEU A 14 6.89 31.65 12.91
C LEU A 14 7.28 30.69 11.79
N ILE A 15 6.40 29.76 11.43
CA ILE A 15 6.65 28.81 10.32
C ILE A 15 6.87 29.57 9.01
N THR A 16 6.05 30.58 8.73
CA THR A 16 6.18 31.40 7.52
C THR A 16 7.55 32.11 7.46
N VAL A 17 7.98 32.70 8.59
CA VAL A 17 9.29 33.35 8.68
C VAL A 17 10.43 32.34 8.47
N ILE A 18 10.36 31.16 9.08
CA ILE A 18 11.35 30.09 8.88
C ILE A 18 11.43 29.70 7.40
N PHE A 19 10.30 29.54 6.73
CA PHE A 19 10.29 29.24 5.29
C PHE A 19 10.93 30.36 4.48
N MET A 20 10.57 31.62 4.72
CA MET A 20 11.19 32.76 4.04
C MET A 20 12.71 32.81 4.25
N GLN A 21 13.19 32.60 5.47
CA GLN A 21 14.62 32.59 5.79
C GLN A 21 15.40 31.44 5.14
N ASN A 22 14.74 30.32 4.86
CA ASN A 22 15.36 29.14 4.24
C ASN A 22 15.06 29.05 2.73
N THR A 23 14.55 30.11 2.10
CA THR A 23 14.27 30.17 0.65
C THR A 23 15.55 30.51 -0.13
N ASP A 24 16.61 29.76 0.11
CA ASP A 24 17.83 29.89 -0.68
C ASP A 24 17.63 29.27 -2.06
N GLN A 25 18.12 29.98 -3.08
CA GLN A 25 18.08 29.51 -4.46
C GLN A 25 19.25 28.55 -4.70
N VAL A 26 18.95 27.43 -5.34
CA VAL A 26 19.95 26.47 -5.79
C VAL A 26 19.81 26.30 -7.30
N MET A 27 20.97 26.23 -7.97
CA MET A 27 21.03 26.02 -9.40
C MET A 27 20.79 24.54 -9.71
N PHE A 28 19.79 24.26 -10.54
CA PHE A 28 19.55 22.95 -11.11
C PHE A 28 19.74 22.97 -12.61
N THR A 29 20.54 22.03 -13.12
CA THR A 29 20.69 21.80 -14.55
C THR A 29 19.71 20.71 -14.97
N LEU A 30 18.63 21.08 -15.65
CA LEU A 30 17.64 20.16 -16.18
C LEU A 30 17.78 20.09 -17.69
N LEU A 31 18.23 18.95 -18.23
CA LEU A 31 18.28 18.67 -19.67
C LEU A 31 18.74 19.90 -20.49
N TRP A 32 19.97 20.37 -20.26
CA TRP A 32 20.58 21.52 -20.95
C TRP A 32 20.10 22.92 -20.56
N LYS A 33 19.20 23.07 -19.57
CA LYS A 33 18.77 24.38 -19.05
C LYS A 33 19.14 24.54 -17.58
N GLU A 34 19.71 25.70 -17.23
CA GLU A 34 19.91 26.12 -15.85
C GLU A 34 18.65 26.80 -15.32
N ILE A 35 18.14 26.32 -14.18
CA ILE A 35 16.96 26.84 -13.52
C ILE A 35 17.30 27.07 -12.05
N TYR A 36 17.03 28.27 -11.56
CA TYR A 36 17.16 28.61 -10.15
C TYR A 36 15.83 28.35 -9.45
N VAL A 37 15.85 27.43 -8.49
CA VAL A 37 14.67 27.06 -7.71
C VAL A 37 15.01 27.14 -6.23
N SER A 38 14.04 27.50 -5.39
CA SER A 38 14.20 27.41 -3.94
C SER A 38 14.51 25.97 -3.53
N LYS A 39 15.52 25.80 -2.67
CA LYS A 39 15.90 24.50 -2.12
C LYS A 39 14.74 23.80 -1.41
N LEU A 40 13.89 24.57 -0.72
CA LEU A 40 12.71 24.04 -0.03
C LEU A 40 11.70 23.45 -1.01
N ILE A 41 11.37 24.18 -2.08
CA ILE A 41 10.43 23.73 -3.11
C ILE A 41 10.96 22.46 -3.77
N MET A 42 12.25 22.42 -4.10
CA MET A 42 12.82 21.23 -4.71
C MET A 42 12.79 20.02 -3.76
N MET A 43 13.15 20.20 -2.48
CA MET A 43 13.08 19.10 -1.51
C MET A 43 11.66 18.58 -1.35
N LEU A 44 10.66 19.46 -1.31
CA LEU A 44 9.25 19.07 -1.25
C LEU A 44 8.85 18.23 -2.47
N ILE A 45 9.17 18.72 -3.67
CA ILE A 45 8.85 18.05 -4.94
C ILE A 45 9.49 16.65 -4.96
N VAL A 46 10.81 16.55 -4.72
CA VAL A 46 11.52 15.26 -4.74
C VAL A 46 10.96 14.31 -3.68
N THR A 47 10.62 14.81 -2.48
CA THR A 47 10.03 14.01 -1.41
C THR A 47 8.66 13.46 -1.82
N VAL A 48 7.79 14.28 -2.41
CA VAL A 48 6.46 13.84 -2.86
C VAL A 48 6.57 12.82 -3.99
N PHE A 49 7.41 13.08 -5.00
CA PHE A 49 7.61 12.12 -6.09
C PHE A 49 8.23 10.81 -5.60
N GLY A 50 9.26 10.89 -4.75
CA GLY A 50 9.88 9.73 -4.13
C GLY A 50 8.90 8.92 -3.28
N PHE A 51 8.02 9.59 -2.53
CA PHE A 51 6.96 8.94 -1.76
C PHE A 51 5.95 8.24 -2.65
N ILE A 52 5.46 8.89 -3.71
CA ILE A 52 4.51 8.28 -4.66
C ILE A 52 5.12 7.04 -5.31
N ILE A 53 6.35 7.14 -5.82
CA ILE A 53 7.06 6.01 -6.42
C ILE A 53 7.25 4.90 -5.38
N GLY A 54 7.70 5.27 -4.18
CA GLY A 54 7.88 4.35 -3.07
C GLY A 54 6.61 3.59 -2.72
N VAL A 55 5.46 4.25 -2.65
CA VAL A 55 4.16 3.62 -2.41
C VAL A 55 3.76 2.68 -3.54
N ILE A 56 3.97 3.08 -4.80
CA ILE A 56 3.67 2.23 -5.96
C ILE A 56 4.53 0.96 -5.94
N VAL A 57 5.84 1.11 -5.68
CA VAL A 57 6.80 -0.01 -5.62
C VAL A 57 6.56 -0.90 -4.41
N ALA A 58 6.23 -0.30 -3.26
CA ALA A 58 5.97 -1.03 -2.02
C ALA A 58 4.63 -1.77 -2.03
N ARG A 59 3.76 -1.56 -3.03
CA ARG A 59 2.48 -2.25 -3.12
C ARG A 59 2.73 -3.75 -3.26
N PRO A 60 2.41 -4.59 -2.25
CA PRO A 60 2.58 -6.02 -2.38
C PRO A 60 1.66 -6.49 -3.49
N LYS A 61 2.26 -7.10 -4.53
CA LYS A 61 1.48 -7.79 -5.56
C LYS A 61 0.72 -8.88 -4.81
N ARG A 62 -0.61 -8.75 -4.73
CA ARG A 62 -1.45 -9.88 -4.35
C ARG A 62 -1.05 -11.00 -5.30
N LYS A 63 -0.46 -12.08 -4.77
CA LYS A 63 -0.32 -13.31 -5.51
C LYS A 63 -1.73 -13.59 -6.00
N ASN A 64 -1.96 -13.39 -7.29
CA ASN A 64 -3.04 -14.10 -7.94
C ASN A 64 -2.78 -15.54 -7.51
N LYS A 65 -3.73 -16.14 -6.80
CA LYS A 65 -3.77 -17.60 -6.71
C LYS A 65 -3.85 -18.01 -8.18
N GLU A 66 -2.69 -18.30 -8.77
CA GLU A 66 -2.64 -19.22 -9.87
C GLU A 66 -3.52 -20.37 -9.39
N VAL A 67 -4.58 -20.60 -10.16
CA VAL A 67 -5.23 -21.90 -10.18
C VAL A 67 -4.16 -22.82 -10.76
N VAL A 68 -3.18 -23.18 -9.92
CA VAL A 68 -2.27 -24.28 -10.16
C VAL A 68 -3.16 -25.49 -10.04
N LEU A 69 -3.53 -26.03 -11.18
CA LEU A 69 -4.01 -27.39 -11.32
C LEU A 69 -2.83 -28.30 -10.92
N GLU A 70 -2.63 -28.53 -9.63
CA GLU A 70 -1.74 -29.59 -9.16
C GLU A 70 -2.45 -30.44 -8.11
N THR A 71 -2.87 -31.61 -8.60
CA THR A 71 -2.58 -32.91 -8.00
C THR A 71 -2.18 -32.88 -6.53
N ASN A 72 -3.15 -33.27 -5.71
CA ASN A 72 -3.02 -33.90 -4.39
C ASN A 72 -1.57 -34.23 -3.98
N THR A 73 -0.95 -33.34 -3.21
CA THR A 73 0.04 -33.77 -2.23
C THR A 73 -0.46 -33.32 -0.86
N SER A 74 -1.07 -34.29 -0.18
CA SER A 74 -1.41 -34.25 1.23
C SER A 74 -0.16 -33.96 2.06
N ASN A 75 -0.23 -32.99 2.97
CA ASN A 75 0.51 -32.96 4.24
C ASN A 75 0.00 -31.76 5.07
N GLY A 76 -0.70 -32.06 6.17
CA GLY A 76 -1.43 -31.08 6.96
C GLY A 76 -0.60 -30.31 7.99
N ASN A 77 -1.15 -29.21 8.49
CA ASN A 77 -1.39 -29.01 9.94
C ASN A 77 -2.16 -27.69 10.21
N ILE A 78 -3.40 -27.85 10.68
CA ILE A 78 -4.10 -27.22 11.83
C ILE A 78 -4.00 -25.69 12.07
N ASN A 79 -5.21 -25.14 12.30
CA ASN A 79 -5.62 -24.02 13.16
C ASN A 79 -5.95 -22.72 12.43
N SER A 80 -7.24 -22.48 12.22
CA SER A 80 -7.94 -21.30 12.76
C SER A 80 -9.43 -21.55 12.63
N ALA A 81 -10.12 -21.39 13.76
CA ALA A 81 -11.53 -21.69 13.96
C ALA A 81 -12.46 -20.94 13.01
N ASP A 82 -13.54 -21.65 12.66
CA ASP A 82 -14.79 -21.24 12.04
C ASP A 82 -15.36 -19.94 12.67
N ASP A 83 -16.20 -19.18 11.99
CA ASP A 83 -17.60 -19.57 11.87
C ASP A 83 -18.31 -18.92 10.65
N ASP A 84 -18.72 -19.71 9.65
CA ASP A 84 -20.08 -19.54 9.12
C ASP A 84 -20.57 -20.73 8.29
N TYR A 85 -21.86 -21.03 8.47
CA TYR A 85 -22.47 -22.33 8.34
C TYR A 85 -22.65 -22.87 6.90
N VAL A 86 -22.22 -24.12 6.71
CA VAL A 86 -22.97 -25.26 6.15
C VAL A 86 -23.72 -25.05 4.81
N ASP A 87 -23.11 -25.46 3.70
CA ASP A 87 -23.85 -26.09 2.60
C ASP A 87 -23.41 -27.55 2.49
N MET A 88 -24.21 -28.44 3.09
CA MET A 88 -24.10 -29.89 2.96
C MET A 88 -24.47 -30.30 1.53
N LYS A 89 -23.62 -29.98 0.54
CA LYS A 89 -23.66 -30.73 -0.70
C LYS A 89 -22.89 -32.01 -0.48
N LYS A 90 -23.62 -33.03 0.02
CA LYS A 90 -23.23 -34.44 0.01
C LYS A 90 -22.90 -34.83 -1.45
N LYS A 91 -21.70 -34.51 -1.90
CA LYS A 91 -21.13 -35.09 -3.11
C LYS A 91 -20.76 -36.51 -2.70
N ASN A 92 -21.66 -37.43 -3.02
CA ASN A 92 -21.34 -38.85 -3.04
C ASN A 92 -20.08 -38.99 -3.91
N ASP A 93 -18.94 -39.24 -3.25
CA ASP A 93 -17.63 -39.47 -3.87
C ASP A 93 -17.52 -40.88 -4.45
N LEU A 94 -18.64 -41.43 -4.94
CA LEU A 94 -18.69 -42.73 -5.60
C LEU A 94 -18.97 -42.49 -7.07
N SER A 95 -18.08 -43.03 -7.90
CA SER A 95 -18.28 -43.12 -9.34
C SER A 95 -19.51 -43.98 -9.65
N ASP A 96 -20.06 -43.84 -10.84
CA ASP A 96 -21.25 -44.62 -11.23
C ASP A 96 -20.95 -46.14 -11.22
N GLU A 97 -19.69 -46.55 -11.46
CA GLU A 97 -19.23 -47.93 -11.36
C GLU A 97 -19.16 -48.45 -9.90
N ASP A 98 -18.79 -47.60 -8.92
CA ASP A 98 -18.65 -48.01 -7.51
C ASP A 98 -20.01 -48.30 -6.83
N ARG A 99 -21.10 -47.79 -7.41
CA ARG A 99 -22.45 -47.91 -6.83
C ARG A 99 -23.05 -49.31 -6.97
N ASP A 100 -22.65 -50.05 -7.99
CA ASP A 100 -23.15 -51.40 -8.26
C ASP A 100 -22.66 -52.44 -7.25
N TYR A 101 -21.62 -52.12 -6.47
CA TYR A 101 -21.03 -53.03 -5.48
C TYR A 101 -21.68 -52.97 -4.09
N ILE A 102 -22.62 -52.06 -3.84
CA ILE A 102 -23.18 -51.80 -2.49
C ILE A 102 -24.59 -52.41 -2.33
N ASN A 103 -25.11 -53.12 -3.34
CA ASN A 103 -26.42 -53.78 -3.30
C ASN A 103 -26.34 -55.30 -3.25
#